data_AF-G7J732-F1
#
_entry.id   AF-G7J732-F1
#
_cell.length_a   1.000
_cell.length_b   1.000
_cell.length_c   1.000
_cell.angle_alpha   90.00
_cell.angle_beta   90.00
_cell.angle_gamma   90.00
#
_symmetry.space_group_name_H-M   'P 1'
#
loop_
_entity.id
_entity.type
_entity.pdbx_description
1 polymer ?
#
loop_
_entity_poly.entity_id
_entity_poly.type
_entity_poly.pdbx_seq_one_letter_code
_entity_poly.pdbx_strand_id
1 'polypeptide(L)'
;MASSSLSKHKPCDSIWTPKQNKLFEKALAKFDKDTPDRWQNVAKAVGGKSVEEVKRHYELLLEDLKHIESGHVPIPNYKST
;
A
#
# COMPACT_ATOMS: atom_id res chain seq x y z
N MET A 1 -41.38 -7.86 10.22
CA MET A 1 -40.08 -8.36 10.70
C MET A 1 -39.00 -7.74 9.84
N ALA A 2 -38.05 -7.01 10.43
CA ALA A 2 -36.97 -6.36 9.69
C ALA A 2 -35.95 -7.41 9.25
N SER A 3 -35.66 -7.48 7.95
CA SER A 3 -34.49 -8.19 7.43
C SER A 3 -33.49 -7.14 6.97
N SER A 4 -32.63 -6.74 7.89
CA SER A 4 -31.48 -5.89 7.62
C SER A 4 -30.42 -6.75 6.92
N SER A 5 -30.43 -6.69 5.59
CA SER A 5 -29.36 -7.23 4.76
C SER A 5 -28.03 -6.59 5.16
N LEU A 6 -27.16 -7.44 5.68
CA LEU A 6 -25.73 -7.25 5.94
C LEU A 6 -25.15 -6.12 5.08
N SER A 7 -24.89 -4.98 5.71
CA SER A 7 -23.92 -4.03 5.19
C SER A 7 -22.61 -4.80 5.02
N LYS A 8 -22.30 -5.14 3.76
CA LYS A 8 -20.93 -5.42 3.35
C LYS A 8 -20.14 -4.19 3.76
N HIS A 9 -19.58 -4.20 4.96
CA HIS A 9 -18.38 -3.43 5.24
C HIS A 9 -17.39 -3.90 4.18
N LYS A 10 -17.31 -3.17 3.06
CA LYS A 10 -16.05 -3.08 2.35
C LYS A 10 -15.04 -2.77 3.47
N PRO A 11 -13.92 -3.51 3.57
CA PRO A 11 -12.82 -2.98 4.34
C PRO A 11 -12.68 -1.55 3.82
N CYS A 12 -12.66 -0.59 4.73
CA CYS A 12 -12.28 0.76 4.38
C CYS A 12 -10.87 0.64 3.80
N ASP A 13 -10.76 0.34 2.51
CA ASP A 13 -9.57 0.50 1.71
C ASP A 13 -9.33 2.00 1.77
N SER A 14 -8.64 2.39 2.83
CA SER A 14 -8.36 3.76 3.18
C SER A 14 -7.59 4.31 2.01
N ILE A 15 -8.29 5.05 1.15
CA ILE A 15 -7.79 5.47 -0.14
C ILE A 15 -6.47 6.19 0.10
N TRP A 16 -5.40 5.67 -0.50
CA TRP A 16 -4.08 6.26 -0.39
C TRP A 16 -3.98 7.42 -1.36
N THR A 17 -3.89 8.63 -0.83
CA THR A 17 -3.65 9.80 -1.67
C THR A 17 -2.23 9.75 -2.23
N PRO A 18 -1.96 10.37 -3.40
CA PRO A 18 -0.60 10.44 -3.95
C PRO A 18 0.41 11.07 -2.96
N LYS A 19 -0.06 12.04 -2.15
CA LYS A 19 0.75 12.67 -1.09
C LYS A 19 1.11 11.66 0.00
N GLN A 20 0.15 10.88 0.49
CA GLN A 20 0.41 9.84 1.50
C GLN A 20 1.32 8.75 0.96
N ASN A 21 1.13 8.31 -0.28
CA ASN A 21 2.00 7.30 -0.90
C ASN A 21 3.45 7.81 -1.00
N LYS A 22 3.64 9.06 -1.42
CA LYS A 22 4.96 9.69 -1.45
C LYS A 22 5.62 9.79 -0.06
N LEU A 23 4.84 10.08 0.98
CA LEU A 23 5.35 10.09 2.36
C LEU A 23 5.70 8.67 2.83
N PHE A 24 4.90 7.68 2.46
CA PHE A 24 5.15 6.28 2.76
C PHE A 24 6.45 5.77 2.14
N GLU A 25 6.68 6.01 0.85
CA GLU A 25 7.94 5.64 0.18
C GLU A 25 9.16 6.31 0.82
N LYS A 26 9.05 7.61 1.15
CA LYS A 26 10.11 8.33 1.90
C LYS A 26 10.35 7.74 3.27
N ALA A 27 9.29 7.33 3.97
CA ALA A 27 9.40 6.71 5.28
C ALA A 27 10.03 5.31 5.19
N LEU A 28 9.70 4.51 4.16
CA LEU A 28 10.36 3.22 3.92
C LEU A 28 11.85 3.36 3.62
N ALA A 29 12.25 4.43 2.93
CA ALA A 29 13.67 4.73 2.67
C ALA A 29 14.42 5.18 3.93
N LYS A 30 13.73 5.82 4.88
CA LYS A 30 14.31 6.29 6.16
C LYS A 30 14.36 5.19 7.21
N PHE A 31 13.32 4.35 7.28
CA PHE A 31 13.17 3.26 8.24
C PHE A 31 13.36 1.94 7.51
N ASP A 32 14.57 1.42 7.58
CA ASP A 32 14.97 0.15 6.98
C ASP A 32 14.33 -1.05 7.71
N LYS A 33 14.74 -2.27 7.33
CA LYS A 33 14.18 -3.52 7.88
C LYS A 33 14.61 -3.79 9.32
N ASP A 34 15.74 -3.24 9.75
CA ASP A 34 16.35 -3.45 11.06
C ASP A 34 15.89 -2.40 12.08
N THR A 35 15.21 -1.35 11.62
CA THR A 35 14.63 -0.31 12.46
C THR A 35 13.60 -0.91 13.44
N PRO A 36 13.77 -0.78 14.76
CA PRO A 36 12.76 -1.20 15.73
C PRO A 36 11.48 -0.37 15.57
N ASP A 37 10.32 -0.99 15.77
CA ASP A 37 9.02 -0.34 15.60
C ASP A 37 8.86 0.38 14.25
N ARG A 38 9.47 -0.19 13.20
CA ARG A 38 9.46 0.34 11.83
C ARG A 38 8.08 0.82 11.40
N TRP A 39 7.06 -0.02 11.57
CA TRP A 39 5.71 0.26 11.07
C TRP A 39 5.02 1.39 11.85
N GLN A 40 5.29 1.49 13.15
CA GLN A 40 4.83 2.59 13.99
C GLN A 40 5.47 3.91 13.54
N ASN A 41 6.77 3.89 13.22
CA ASN A 41 7.49 5.06 12.72
C ASN A 41 7.00 5.49 11.32
N VAL A 42 6.72 4.53 10.44
CA VAL A 42 6.16 4.80 9.10
C VAL A 42 4.75 5.37 9.22
N ALA A 43 3.87 4.79 10.04
CA ALA A 43 2.51 5.30 10.26
C ALA A 43 2.51 6.74 10.79
N LYS A 44 3.40 7.04 11.74
CA LYS A 44 3.61 8.41 12.26
C LYS A 44 4.09 9.37 11.17
N ALA A 45 4.99 8.93 10.29
CA ALA A 45 5.53 9.77 9.21
C ALA A 45 4.53 10.04 8.09
N VAL A 46 3.66 9.07 7.76
CA VAL A 46 2.61 9.23 6.76
C VAL A 46 1.48 10.13 7.28
N GLY A 47 1.07 9.93 8.53
CA GLY A 47 -0.04 10.66 9.15
C GLY A 47 -1.41 10.23 8.62
N GLY A 48 -2.37 10.02 9.53
CA GLY A 48 -3.73 9.65 9.17
C GLY A 48 -3.87 8.23 8.58
N LYS A 49 -2.89 7.36 8.82
CA LYS A 49 -2.96 5.92 8.53
C LYS A 49 -2.55 5.14 9.78
N SER A 50 -3.21 4.01 10.03
CA SER A 50 -2.87 3.08 11.10
C SER A 50 -1.67 2.20 10.72
N VAL A 51 -1.10 1.54 11.71
CA VAL A 51 0.02 0.59 11.50
C VAL A 51 -0.39 -0.57 10.62
N GLU A 52 -1.63 -1.04 10.78
CA GLU A 52 -2.24 -2.14 10.01
C GLU A 52 -2.43 -1.73 8.55
N GLU A 53 -2.94 -0.51 8.30
CA GLU A 53 -3.10 0.04 6.95
C GLU A 53 -1.76 0.19 6.23
N VAL A 54 -0.72 0.63 6.95
CA VAL A 54 0.64 0.75 6.41
C VAL A 54 1.23 -0.62 6.06
N LYS A 55 1.08 -1.62 6.94
CA LYS A 55 1.55 -3.00 6.69
C LYS A 55 0.87 -3.60 5.47
N ARG A 56 -0.46 -3.47 5.37
CA ARG A 56 -1.22 -3.95 4.21
C ARG A 56 -0.78 -3.25 2.92
N HIS A 57 -0.57 -1.94 2.95
CA HIS A 57 -0.10 -1.20 1.78
C HIS A 57 1.30 -1.65 1.34
N TYR A 58 2.17 -2.00 2.29
CA TYR A 58 3.47 -2.59 1.99
C TYR A 58 3.39 -3.99 1.37
N GLU A 59 2.47 -4.83 1.84
CA GLU A 59 2.25 -6.16 1.25
C GLU A 59 1.80 -6.07 -0.21
N LEU A 60 0.86 -5.16 -0.51
CA LEU A 60 0.43 -4.88 -1.89
C LEU A 60 1.59 -4.38 -2.76
N LEU A 61 2.44 -3.50 -2.23
CA LEU A 61 3.63 -3.04 -2.95
C LEU A 61 4.57 -4.21 -3.30
N LEU A 62 4.78 -5.16 -2.37
CA LEU A 62 5.60 -6.34 -2.64
C LEU A 62 4.97 -7.28 -3.66
N GLU A 63 3.64 -7.41 -3.64
CA GLU A 63 2.90 -8.17 -4.63
C GLU A 63 3.05 -7.55 -6.02
N ASP A 64 2.88 -6.23 -6.16
CA ASP A 64 3.07 -5.52 -7.42
C ASP A 64 4.49 -5.69 -7.96
N LEU A 65 5.51 -5.57 -7.10
CA LEU A 65 6.91 -5.78 -7.49
C LEU A 65 7.14 -7.19 -8.02
N LYS A 66 6.60 -8.22 -7.35
CA LYS A 66 6.68 -9.61 -7.82
C LYS A 66 5.97 -9.81 -9.17
N HIS A 67 4.84 -9.15 -9.40
CA HIS A 67 4.14 -9.22 -10.68
C HIS A 67 4.95 -8.59 -11.81
N ILE A 68 5.63 -7.46 -11.54
CA ILE A 68 6.53 -6.81 -12.49
C ILE A 68 7.74 -7.70 -12.79
N GLU A 69 8.40 -8.23 -11.76
CA GLU A 69 9.60 -9.09 -11.90
C GLU A 69 9.31 -10.42 -12.59
N SER A 70 8.13 -11.00 -12.38
CA SER A 70 7.70 -12.24 -13.03
C SER A 70 7.24 -12.05 -14.48
N GLY A 71 7.30 -10.83 -15.02
CA GLY A 71 6.91 -10.54 -16.40
C GLY A 71 5.40 -10.61 -16.65
N HIS A 72 4.57 -10.54 -15.60
CA HIS A 72 3.11 -10.51 -15.71
C HIS A 72 2.55 -9.15 -16.14
N VAL A 73 3.40 -8.15 -16.32
CA VAL A 73 2.99 -6.86 -16.89
C VAL A 73 3.19 -6.91 -18.41
N PRO A 74 2.12 -6.78 -19.22
CA PRO A 74 2.26 -6.73 -20.66
C PRO A 74 3.13 -5.52 -21.04
N ILE A 75 4.28 -5.80 -21.64
CA ILE A 75 5.14 -4.78 -22.23
C ILE A 75 4.32 -3.99 -23.27
N PRO A 76 4.23 -2.65 -23.14
CA PRO A 76 3.55 -1.85 -24.15
C PRO A 76 4.25 -2.03 -25.49
N ASN A 77 3.48 -2.21 -26.57
CA ASN A 77 4.02 -2.29 -27.92
C ASN A 77 4.46 -0.87 -28.36
N TYR A 78 5.68 -0.50 -27.97
CA TYR A 78 6.36 0.68 -28.46
C TYR A 78 6.82 0.38 -29.89
N LYS A 79 5.98 0.76 -30.85
CA LYS A 79 6.31 0.68 -32.28
C LYS A 79 7.62 1.45 -32.48
N SER A 80 8.69 0.74 -32.83
CA SER A 80 9.94 1.36 -33.27
C SER A 80 9.68 1.94 -34.65
N THR A 81 9.61 3.28 -34.73
CA THR A 81 9.68 4.02 -36.00
C THR A 81 11.07 3.93 -36.59
#